data_AF-A0A9D5KEJ6-F1
#
_entry.id   AF-A0A9D5KEJ6-F1
#
_cell.length_a   1.000
_cell.length_b   1.000
_cell.length_c   1.000
_cell.angle_alpha   90.00
_cell.angle_beta   90.00
_cell.angle_gamma   90.00
#
_symmetry.space_group_name_H-M   'P 1'
#
loop_
_entity.id
_entity.type
_entity.pdbx_description
1 polymer ?
#
loop_
_entity_poly.entity_id
_entity_poly.type
_entity_poly.pdbx_seq_one_letter_code
_entity_poly.pdbx_strand_id
1 'polypeptide(L)'
;MAPGEPSFPAFLRSKATCVSGIRIRRVFQAFSHGCAGGHCALFAGVRPVVLQDNRISGCSEHGSSGARIVPRRTHDTTSAAPFNTVAGARTGIIQSRRRGAAIAGHWMKEKIVVHVCCAPDQAYVVKLLRDTHEIRCYFSNPNIEPEEEYEKRLADAQRVADHFGVPIVAPTYKPHLWENAIREFQHTPEGGERCRECFLLRFRQTAAFCRELGWPSFTSTLSISPHKSMAVIEQAGRTAAGEFGVTFEPFNFKKKDGFKKSVALSRGLGLYRQDYCGCRLSKRESEARSRR
;
A
#
# COMPACT_ATOMS: atom_id res chain seq x y z
N MET A 1 -44.53 23.27 16.96
CA MET A 1 -44.37 22.08 17.82
C MET A 1 -43.17 21.30 17.29
N ALA A 2 -42.06 21.35 18.01
CA ALA A 2 -40.81 20.68 17.69
C ALA A 2 -40.53 19.57 18.73
N PRO A 3 -39.99 18.41 18.34
CA PRO A 3 -39.23 17.53 19.23
C PRO A 3 -37.72 17.83 19.05
N GLY A 4 -36.83 17.93 20.03
CA GLY A 4 -36.79 17.38 21.39
C GLY A 4 -35.41 16.72 21.57
N GLU A 5 -34.35 17.52 21.78
CA GLU A 5 -32.99 17.06 22.12
C GLU A 5 -32.91 16.61 23.59
N PRO A 6 -32.16 15.54 23.93
CA PRO A 6 -31.84 15.24 25.31
C PRO A 6 -30.45 15.79 25.74
N SER A 7 -30.50 16.55 26.83
CA SER A 7 -29.43 17.22 27.58
C SER A 7 -28.56 16.27 28.41
N PHE A 8 -27.24 16.50 28.41
CA PHE A 8 -26.27 15.96 29.38
C PHE A 8 -26.14 16.88 30.61
N PRO A 9 -25.99 16.34 31.84
CA PRO A 9 -25.52 17.13 32.97
C PRO A 9 -23.99 17.02 33.15
N ALA A 10 -23.36 18.18 33.27
CA ALA A 10 -21.98 18.37 33.74
C ALA A 10 -21.98 18.45 35.26
N PHE A 11 -21.02 17.83 35.98
CA PHE A 11 -20.69 18.27 37.34
C PHE A 11 -19.21 18.04 37.72
N LEU A 12 -18.59 19.19 38.00
CA LEU A 12 -17.55 19.55 38.96
C LEU A 12 -16.08 19.09 38.89
N ARG A 13 -15.27 20.13 39.11
CA ARG A 13 -13.81 20.27 39.21
C ARG A 13 -13.28 19.80 40.57
N SER A 14 -12.03 19.34 40.60
CA SER A 14 -11.03 19.89 41.54
C SER A 14 -9.60 19.66 41.03
N LYS A 15 -8.72 20.62 41.32
CA LYS A 15 -7.27 20.64 41.02
C LYS A 15 -6.48 20.33 42.30
N ALA A 16 -5.24 19.87 42.08
CA ALA A 16 -4.01 20.11 42.87
C ALA A 16 -3.42 18.95 43.71
N THR A 17 -2.24 18.46 43.24
CA THR A 17 -0.92 18.21 43.90
C THR A 17 -0.88 17.64 45.34
N CYS A 18 -0.04 16.66 45.72
CA CYS A 18 1.42 16.58 45.56
C CYS A 18 2.01 15.21 46.04
N VAL A 19 3.15 14.82 45.45
CA VAL A 19 4.37 14.20 46.05
C VAL A 19 4.42 12.71 46.48
N SER A 20 5.41 12.04 45.85
CA SER A 20 6.26 10.89 46.25
C SER A 20 5.67 9.49 46.44
N GLY A 21 6.25 8.56 45.67
CA GLY A 21 6.81 7.34 46.26
C GLY A 21 6.04 6.03 46.05
N ILE A 22 6.66 5.15 45.25
CA ILE A 22 6.66 3.68 45.42
C ILE A 22 5.42 2.88 44.93
N ARG A 23 5.69 2.17 43.82
CA ARG A 23 5.33 0.79 43.43
C ARG A 23 3.92 0.19 43.72
N ILE A 24 3.30 -0.19 42.59
CA ILE A 24 2.58 -1.44 42.24
C ILE A 24 1.42 -1.89 43.15
N ARG A 25 0.19 -1.99 42.61
CA ARG A 25 -0.60 -3.24 42.40
C ARG A 25 -2.11 -3.00 42.17
N ARG A 26 -2.69 -3.99 41.48
CA ARG A 26 -4.12 -4.39 41.29
C ARG A 26 -4.80 -3.87 40.03
N VAL A 27 -5.00 -4.72 39.01
CA VAL A 27 -5.94 -5.88 38.89
C VAL A 27 -7.38 -5.38 38.72
N PHE A 28 -7.93 -5.58 37.53
CA PHE A 28 -9.37 -5.66 37.31
C PHE A 28 -9.70 -6.94 36.54
N GLN A 29 -10.74 -7.62 37.03
CA GLN A 29 -11.30 -8.90 36.57
C GLN A 29 -11.81 -8.82 35.12
N ALA A 30 -11.57 -9.88 34.35
CA ALA A 30 -12.29 -10.17 33.11
C ALA A 30 -13.28 -11.32 33.37
N PHE A 31 -14.55 -11.07 33.06
CA PHE A 31 -15.62 -12.07 33.01
C PHE A 31 -15.40 -13.00 31.81
N SER A 32 -15.63 -14.28 32.03
CA SER A 32 -15.50 -15.38 31.08
C SER A 32 -16.81 -15.68 30.35
N HIS A 33 -16.76 -15.86 29.02
CA HIS A 33 -17.54 -16.88 28.30
C HIS A 33 -16.89 -17.21 26.94
N GLY A 34 -16.61 -18.50 26.72
CA GLY A 34 -16.83 -19.18 25.43
C GLY A 34 -15.71 -19.19 24.38
N CYS A 35 -14.84 -20.22 24.47
CA CYS A 35 -14.24 -21.02 23.37
C CYS A 35 -13.28 -20.40 22.31
N ALA A 36 -12.09 -21.03 22.25
CA ALA A 36 -11.11 -21.13 21.15
C ALA A 36 -10.56 -19.79 20.60
N GLY A 37 -9.36 -19.31 20.94
CA GLY A 37 -8.11 -20.01 21.21
C GLY A 37 -7.04 -19.48 20.24
N GLY A 38 -6.47 -18.31 20.53
CA GLY A 38 -5.21 -17.84 19.90
C GLY A 38 -5.13 -16.37 19.50
N HIS A 39 -5.13 -15.43 20.45
CA HIS A 39 -4.60 -14.07 20.21
C HIS A 39 -3.43 -13.77 21.16
N CYS A 40 -2.28 -13.49 20.54
CA CYS A 40 -1.05 -13.06 21.20
C CYS A 40 -1.15 -11.58 21.61
N ALA A 41 -0.91 -11.29 22.89
CA ALA A 41 -0.55 -9.94 23.33
C ALA A 41 0.98 -9.81 23.32
N LEU A 42 1.50 -8.88 22.52
CA LEU A 42 2.91 -8.52 22.49
C LEU A 42 3.29 -7.77 23.78
N PHE A 43 4.16 -8.37 24.59
CA PHE A 43 4.97 -7.62 25.54
C PHE A 43 6.35 -7.36 24.95
N ALA A 44 6.76 -6.09 24.98
CA ALA A 44 8.08 -5.67 24.53
C ALA A 44 9.17 -6.31 25.42
N GLY A 45 10.07 -7.06 24.79
CA GLY A 45 11.42 -7.24 25.30
C GLY A 45 11.72 -8.47 26.16
N VAL A 46 11.27 -9.68 25.82
CA VAL A 46 11.98 -10.94 26.17
C VAL A 46 11.67 -12.00 25.09
N ARG A 47 12.68 -12.81 24.71
CA ARG A 47 12.60 -13.86 23.66
C ARG A 47 11.54 -14.92 23.97
N PRO A 48 10.74 -15.40 23.01
CA PRO A 48 9.80 -16.50 23.27
C PRO A 48 10.55 -17.83 23.44
N VAL A 49 10.30 -18.49 24.57
CA VAL A 49 10.60 -19.91 24.80
C VAL A 49 9.33 -20.70 24.51
N VAL A 50 9.42 -21.67 23.60
CA VAL A 50 8.34 -22.62 23.30
C VAL A 50 8.40 -23.73 24.36
N LEU A 51 7.34 -23.89 25.15
CA LEU A 51 7.17 -25.03 26.05
C LEU A 51 5.96 -25.84 25.58
N GLN A 52 6.22 -27.09 25.17
CA GLN A 52 5.24 -28.12 24.88
C GLN A 52 4.83 -28.85 26.16
N ASP A 53 3.52 -29.10 26.26
CA ASP A 53 2.80 -30.17 26.99
C ASP A 53 2.92 -30.33 28.52
N ASN A 54 1.75 -30.14 29.14
CA ASN A 54 1.10 -31.01 30.13
C ASN A 54 1.92 -31.56 31.30
N ARG A 55 1.76 -30.91 32.47
CA ARG A 55 1.20 -31.48 33.73
C ARG A 55 1.66 -30.60 34.90
N ILE A 56 0.70 -30.01 35.63
CA ILE A 56 0.94 -29.58 37.01
C ILE A 56 -0.11 -30.28 37.87
N SER A 57 0.36 -31.19 38.72
CA SER A 57 -0.39 -31.71 39.85
C SER A 57 0.52 -31.69 41.07
N GLY A 58 0.14 -30.88 42.07
CA GLY A 58 0.34 -31.17 43.49
C GLY A 58 1.69 -30.87 44.14
N CYS A 59 1.61 -30.08 45.22
CA CYS A 59 2.36 -30.07 46.50
C CYS A 59 3.30 -31.28 46.73
N SER A 60 4.44 -31.19 47.42
CA SER A 60 4.70 -30.56 48.72
C SER A 60 6.19 -30.69 49.08
N GLU A 61 6.65 -29.75 49.90
CA GLU A 61 7.59 -29.89 51.04
C GLU A 61 9.02 -30.44 50.88
N HIS A 62 9.82 -30.00 51.84
CA HIS A 62 11.24 -30.24 52.10
C HIS A 62 11.64 -31.72 52.17
N GLY A 63 12.94 -31.97 52.02
CA GLY A 63 13.58 -33.05 52.80
C GLY A 63 14.50 -33.96 52.00
N SER A 64 15.78 -33.77 52.25
CA SER A 64 16.90 -34.70 52.08
C SER A 64 16.62 -36.20 52.14
N SER A 65 17.49 -36.92 51.41
CA SER A 65 18.08 -38.24 51.68
C SER A 65 17.48 -39.48 50.98
N GLY A 66 18.34 -40.05 50.12
CA GLY A 66 18.63 -41.47 50.04
C GLY A 66 17.51 -42.45 49.72
N ALA A 67 17.39 -42.85 48.45
CA ALA A 67 17.04 -44.23 48.11
C ALA A 67 17.48 -44.59 46.69
N ARG A 68 18.16 -45.73 46.60
CA ARG A 68 18.76 -46.37 45.45
C ARG A 68 17.63 -47.00 44.59
N ILE A 69 17.50 -46.63 43.32
CA ILE A 69 16.59 -47.32 42.38
C ILE A 69 17.42 -47.98 41.27
N VAL A 70 17.26 -49.30 41.19
CA VAL A 70 17.84 -50.24 40.23
C VAL A 70 17.13 -50.11 38.88
N PRO A 71 17.83 -50.08 37.73
CA PRO A 71 17.16 -50.04 36.44
C PRO A 71 16.67 -51.44 36.06
N ARG A 72 15.35 -51.63 35.97
CA ARG A 72 14.75 -52.76 35.25
C ARG A 72 14.78 -52.47 33.75
N ARG A 73 15.43 -53.36 33.02
CA ARG A 73 15.43 -53.43 31.56
C ARG A 73 14.05 -53.86 31.06
N THR A 74 13.50 -53.10 30.13
CA THR A 74 12.72 -53.64 29.00
C THR A 74 12.77 -52.60 27.89
N HIS A 75 13.60 -52.79 26.88
CA HIS A 75 13.28 -52.27 25.55
C HIS A 75 13.86 -53.17 24.48
N ASP A 76 12.91 -53.67 23.69
CA ASP A 76 13.08 -54.26 22.38
C ASP A 76 14.03 -53.47 21.49
N THR A 77 14.80 -54.25 20.76
CA THR A 77 15.63 -53.88 19.63
C THR A 77 14.77 -53.48 18.44
N THR A 78 14.98 -52.31 17.84
CA THR A 78 15.07 -52.18 16.36
C THR A 78 15.51 -50.78 15.88
N SER A 79 16.52 -50.80 15.01
CA SER A 79 17.05 -49.74 14.13
C SER A 79 17.72 -48.52 14.82
N ALA A 80 19.05 -48.35 14.81
CA ALA A 80 20.01 -48.26 13.69
C ALA A 80 19.81 -47.00 12.81
N ALA A 81 20.49 -45.91 13.16
CA ALA A 81 21.20 -45.02 12.23
C ALA A 81 22.15 -44.06 13.01
N PRO A 82 23.29 -43.66 12.44
CA PRO A 82 24.50 -43.35 13.22
C PRO A 82 24.61 -41.86 13.60
N PHE A 83 25.16 -41.63 14.80
CA PHE A 83 25.77 -40.36 15.19
C PHE A 83 27.08 -40.18 14.42
N ASN A 84 27.23 -39.03 13.75
CA ASN A 84 28.54 -38.50 13.37
C ASN A 84 28.70 -37.10 13.96
N THR A 85 29.58 -37.04 14.95
CA THR A 85 30.10 -35.83 15.59
C THR A 85 31.05 -35.13 14.61
N VAL A 86 30.80 -33.86 14.27
CA VAL A 86 31.82 -33.01 13.65
C VAL A 86 32.04 -31.81 14.55
N ALA A 87 33.27 -31.74 15.07
CA ALA A 87 33.81 -30.66 15.86
C ALA A 87 34.17 -29.44 14.98
N GLY A 88 33.94 -28.25 15.52
CA GLY A 88 34.65 -27.03 15.11
C GLY A 88 34.04 -26.24 13.95
N ALA A 89 33.12 -25.31 14.26
CA ALA A 89 32.94 -24.11 13.44
C ALA A 89 32.55 -22.93 14.34
N ARG A 90 33.36 -21.88 14.26
CA ARG A 90 33.29 -20.65 15.07
C ARG A 90 31.94 -19.94 14.89
N THR A 91 31.48 -19.35 15.98
CA THR A 91 30.36 -18.42 16.08
C THR A 91 30.44 -17.31 15.03
N GLY A 92 29.60 -17.39 14.01
CA GLY A 92 29.23 -16.29 13.15
C GLY A 92 27.71 -16.18 13.15
N ILE A 93 27.17 -15.18 13.85
CA ILE A 93 25.75 -14.82 13.76
C ILE A 93 25.58 -14.15 12.40
N ILE A 94 25.23 -14.94 11.37
CA ILE A 94 24.55 -14.43 10.19
C ILE A 94 23.10 -14.85 10.38
N GLN A 95 22.21 -13.86 10.58
CA GLN A 95 20.76 -14.06 10.56
C GLN A 95 20.35 -14.57 9.18
N SER A 96 20.45 -15.87 9.00
CA SER A 96 19.77 -16.59 7.93
C SER A 96 18.32 -16.87 8.38
N ARG A 97 17.44 -16.99 7.39
CA ARG A 97 16.05 -17.51 7.44
C ARG A 97 14.93 -16.48 7.43
N ARG A 98 14.69 -15.93 6.24
CA ARG A 98 13.42 -16.23 5.55
C ARG A 98 13.71 -16.99 4.26
N ARG A 99 14.05 -18.27 4.39
CA ARG A 99 13.74 -19.25 3.34
C ARG A 99 12.57 -20.05 3.88
N GLY A 100 11.38 -19.48 3.70
CA GLY A 100 10.16 -20.25 3.79
C GLY A 100 10.18 -21.28 2.67
N ALA A 101 9.88 -22.52 3.01
CA ALA A 101 9.66 -23.57 2.03
C ALA A 101 8.66 -23.08 0.98
N ALA A 102 8.99 -23.31 -0.29
CA ALA A 102 8.08 -23.08 -1.40
C ALA A 102 6.91 -24.07 -1.28
N ILE A 103 5.89 -23.70 -0.52
CA ILE A 103 4.53 -24.11 -0.85
C ILE A 103 4.22 -23.44 -2.19
N ALA A 104 3.90 -24.25 -3.20
CA ALA A 104 3.33 -23.77 -4.46
C ALA A 104 1.93 -23.22 -4.18
N GLY A 105 1.87 -22.10 -3.45
CA GLY A 105 0.67 -21.32 -3.24
C GLY A 105 0.47 -20.45 -4.47
N HIS A 106 -0.70 -20.55 -5.08
CA HIS A 106 -1.17 -19.58 -6.04
C HIS A 106 -1.28 -18.23 -5.29
N TRP A 107 -0.25 -17.39 -5.34
CA TRP A 107 -0.29 -16.05 -4.76
C TRP A 107 -1.32 -15.24 -5.56
N MET A 108 -2.52 -15.07 -5.03
CA MET A 108 -3.53 -14.20 -5.63
C MET A 108 -2.95 -12.80 -5.73
N LYS A 109 -2.85 -12.28 -6.96
CA LYS A 109 -2.34 -10.94 -7.20
C LYS A 109 -3.30 -9.91 -6.58
N GLU A 110 -2.73 -8.88 -5.96
CA GLU A 110 -3.53 -7.76 -5.46
C GLU A 110 -4.16 -7.01 -6.64
N LYS A 111 -5.43 -6.64 -6.51
CA LYS A 111 -6.17 -5.93 -7.57
C LYS A 111 -5.98 -4.43 -7.44
N ILE A 112 -5.51 -3.78 -8.50
CA ILE A 112 -5.26 -2.34 -8.49
C ILE A 112 -5.67 -1.65 -9.80
N VAL A 113 -6.41 -0.55 -9.68
CA VAL A 113 -6.69 0.33 -10.82
C VAL A 113 -5.52 1.29 -11.03
N VAL A 114 -5.05 1.42 -12.27
CA VAL A 114 -3.98 2.36 -12.63
C VAL A 114 -4.57 3.52 -13.42
N HIS A 115 -4.60 4.71 -12.82
CA HIS A 115 -4.85 5.95 -13.55
C HIS A 115 -3.74 6.19 -14.57
N VAL A 116 -4.11 6.37 -15.84
CA VAL A 116 -3.21 6.56 -16.97
C VAL A 116 -3.28 8.00 -17.50
N CYS A 117 -2.15 8.69 -17.54
CA CYS A 117 -2.03 10.03 -18.14
C CYS A 117 -1.56 10.06 -19.59
N CYS A 118 -0.74 9.09 -20.01
CA CYS A 118 -0.21 8.95 -21.36
C CYS A 118 0.43 7.56 -21.53
N ALA A 119 0.56 7.12 -22.78
CA ALA A 119 1.11 5.81 -23.13
C ALA A 119 2.56 5.57 -22.63
N PRO A 120 3.49 6.54 -22.71
CA PRO A 120 4.86 6.28 -22.26
C PRO A 120 4.99 5.98 -20.76
N ASP A 121 4.20 6.66 -19.94
CA ASP A 121 4.20 6.47 -18.49
C ASP A 121 3.44 5.17 -18.13
N GLN A 122 2.33 4.88 -18.81
CA GLN A 122 1.60 3.62 -18.69
C GLN A 122 2.50 2.41 -18.94
N ALA A 123 3.29 2.43 -20.02
CA ALA A 123 4.10 1.29 -20.43
C ALA A 123 5.07 0.86 -19.32
N TYR A 124 5.69 1.83 -18.62
CA TYR A 124 6.60 1.54 -17.53
C TYR A 124 5.87 1.03 -16.28
N VAL A 125 4.77 1.69 -15.87
CA VAL A 125 4.00 1.26 -14.68
C VAL A 125 3.42 -0.13 -14.86
N VAL A 126 2.79 -0.40 -16.00
CA VAL A 126 2.18 -1.70 -16.29
C VAL A 126 3.25 -2.78 -16.30
N LYS A 127 4.40 -2.55 -16.95
CA LYS A 127 5.53 -3.48 -16.94
C LYS A 127 5.99 -3.81 -15.51
N LEU A 128 6.01 -2.82 -14.61
CA LEU A 128 6.49 -3.01 -13.24
C LEU A 128 5.46 -3.73 -12.35
N LEU A 129 4.19 -3.41 -12.49
CA LEU A 129 3.14 -3.91 -11.59
C LEU A 129 2.53 -5.24 -12.05
N ARG A 130 2.57 -5.58 -13.34
CA ARG A 130 1.81 -6.74 -13.88
C ARG A 130 2.23 -8.09 -13.30
N ASP A 131 3.46 -8.18 -12.79
CA ASP A 131 3.99 -9.43 -12.20
C ASP A 131 3.46 -9.64 -10.77
N THR A 132 3.11 -8.56 -10.07
CA THR A 132 2.70 -8.57 -8.65
C THR A 132 1.21 -8.26 -8.45
N HIS A 133 0.57 -7.58 -9.39
CA HIS A 133 -0.81 -7.11 -9.30
C HIS A 133 -1.66 -7.53 -10.50
N GLU A 134 -2.95 -7.72 -10.27
CA GLU A 134 -3.97 -7.74 -11.31
C GLU A 134 -4.33 -6.28 -11.62
N ILE A 135 -4.14 -5.86 -12.87
CA ILE A 135 -4.20 -4.45 -13.27
C ILE A 135 -5.41 -4.22 -14.17
N ARG A 136 -6.11 -3.11 -13.91
CA ARG A 136 -6.98 -2.44 -14.89
C ARG A 136 -6.54 -1.00 -15.05
N CYS A 137 -6.32 -0.58 -16.29
CA CYS A 137 -5.98 0.80 -16.60
C CYS A 137 -7.25 1.66 -16.76
N TYR A 138 -7.16 2.92 -16.34
CA TYR A 138 -8.24 3.90 -16.50
C TYR A 138 -7.69 5.21 -17.06
N PHE A 139 -8.11 5.57 -18.27
CA PHE A 139 -7.62 6.73 -18.99
C PHE A 139 -8.46 7.99 -18.69
N SER A 140 -8.17 8.66 -17.56
CA SER A 140 -8.85 9.91 -17.18
C SER A 140 -7.99 11.13 -17.51
N ASN A 141 -8.36 11.83 -18.57
CA ASN A 141 -7.65 13.00 -19.06
C ASN A 141 -8.57 14.06 -19.70
N PRO A 142 -9.58 14.59 -18.99
CA PRO A 142 -10.45 15.65 -19.53
C PRO A 142 -9.68 16.95 -19.84
N ASN A 143 -8.45 17.07 -19.34
CA ASN A 143 -7.60 18.24 -19.54
C ASN A 143 -6.89 18.29 -20.90
N ILE A 144 -6.91 17.21 -21.69
CA ILE A 144 -6.17 17.19 -22.96
C ILE A 144 -6.98 17.97 -23.98
N GLU A 145 -6.34 18.93 -24.65
CA GLU A 145 -6.92 19.67 -25.76
C GLU A 145 -5.86 19.94 -26.84
N PRO A 146 -6.25 19.97 -28.12
CA PRO A 146 -7.62 19.77 -28.64
C PRO A 146 -8.03 18.28 -28.66
N GLU A 147 -9.23 17.98 -29.14
CA GLU A 147 -9.78 16.60 -29.14
C GLU A 147 -8.90 15.62 -29.92
N GLU A 148 -8.30 16.05 -31.02
CA GLU A 148 -7.40 15.21 -31.83
C GLU A 148 -6.17 14.75 -31.03
N GLU A 149 -5.69 15.59 -30.11
CA GLU A 149 -4.60 15.23 -29.20
C GLU A 149 -5.08 14.23 -28.14
N TYR A 150 -6.31 14.35 -27.65
CA TYR A 150 -6.91 13.37 -26.73
C TYR A 150 -7.01 12.00 -27.40
N GLU A 151 -7.58 11.95 -28.61
CA GLU A 151 -7.74 10.72 -29.39
C GLU A 151 -6.40 10.05 -29.68
N LYS A 152 -5.40 10.83 -30.10
CA LYS A 152 -4.04 10.34 -30.34
C LYS A 152 -3.43 9.72 -29.08
N ARG A 153 -3.54 10.39 -27.93
CA ARG A 153 -3.02 9.85 -26.66
C ARG A 153 -3.76 8.60 -26.20
N LEU A 154 -5.08 8.56 -26.40
CA LEU A 154 -5.91 7.41 -26.06
C LEU A 154 -5.56 6.20 -26.95
N ALA A 155 -5.39 6.40 -28.26
CA ALA A 155 -5.00 5.37 -29.19
C ALA A 155 -3.64 4.74 -28.82
N ASP A 156 -2.65 5.58 -28.49
CA ASP A 156 -1.34 5.09 -28.03
C ASP A 156 -1.44 4.37 -26.67
N ALA A 157 -2.30 4.83 -25.76
CA ALA A 157 -2.53 4.17 -24.46
C ALA A 157 -3.20 2.79 -24.64
N GLN A 158 -4.11 2.68 -25.61
CA GLN A 158 -4.74 1.42 -26.00
C GLN A 158 -3.69 0.46 -26.58
N ARG A 159 -2.83 0.92 -27.49
CA ARG A 159 -1.73 0.10 -28.04
C ARG A 159 -0.81 -0.46 -26.94
N VAL A 160 -0.52 0.33 -25.91
CA VAL A 160 0.25 -0.13 -24.75
C VAL A 160 -0.52 -1.17 -23.94
N ALA A 161 -1.81 -0.94 -23.72
CA ALA A 161 -2.67 -1.88 -23.00
C ALA A 161 -2.71 -3.25 -23.72
N ASP A 162 -2.90 -3.23 -25.03
CA ASP A 162 -2.92 -4.42 -25.90
C ASP A 162 -1.56 -5.14 -25.87
N HIS A 163 -0.46 -4.40 -25.99
CA HIS A 163 0.90 -4.96 -25.95
C HIS A 163 1.19 -5.72 -24.64
N PHE A 164 0.68 -5.23 -23.51
CA PHE A 164 0.87 -5.89 -22.21
C PHE A 164 -0.27 -6.85 -21.83
N GLY A 165 -1.33 -6.95 -22.65
CA GLY A 165 -2.50 -7.75 -22.36
C GLY A 165 -3.23 -7.31 -21.09
N VAL A 166 -3.32 -6.00 -20.85
CA VAL A 166 -4.06 -5.44 -19.71
C VAL A 166 -5.29 -4.68 -20.18
N PRO A 167 -6.44 -4.77 -19.50
CA PRO A 167 -7.61 -3.99 -19.88
C PRO A 167 -7.38 -2.50 -19.62
N ILE A 168 -7.88 -1.66 -20.50
CA ILE A 168 -7.96 -0.20 -20.30
C ILE A 168 -9.37 0.28 -20.58
N VAL A 169 -9.86 1.20 -19.75
CA VAL A 169 -11.16 1.85 -19.92
C VAL A 169 -10.94 3.35 -20.04
N ALA A 170 -11.58 3.98 -21.01
CA ALA A 170 -11.64 5.43 -21.14
C ALA A 170 -13.09 5.89 -20.96
N PRO A 171 -13.38 6.80 -20.02
CA PRO A 171 -14.70 7.41 -19.92
C PRO A 171 -14.95 8.33 -21.13
N THR A 172 -16.22 8.69 -21.37
CA THR A 172 -16.57 9.71 -22.35
C THR A 172 -15.75 10.98 -22.14
N TYR A 173 -15.14 11.48 -23.22
CA TYR A 173 -14.35 12.70 -23.18
C TYR A 173 -15.25 13.91 -22.87
N LYS A 174 -14.96 14.59 -21.76
CA LYS A 174 -15.76 15.70 -21.23
C LYS A 174 -14.84 16.85 -20.79
N PRO A 175 -14.28 17.65 -21.72
CA PRO A 175 -13.32 18.71 -21.41
C PRO A 175 -13.90 19.82 -20.54
N HIS A 176 -15.20 20.10 -20.66
CA HIS A 176 -15.90 21.09 -19.83
C HIS A 176 -15.78 20.82 -18.32
N LEU A 177 -15.64 19.56 -17.89
CA LEU A 177 -15.42 19.23 -16.48
C LEU A 177 -14.09 19.79 -15.98
N TRP A 178 -13.06 19.75 -16.83
CA TRP A 178 -11.75 20.31 -16.49
C TRP A 178 -11.79 21.84 -16.47
N GLU A 179 -12.40 22.46 -17.47
CA GLU A 179 -12.57 23.92 -17.52
C GLU A 179 -13.29 24.47 -16.26
N ASN A 180 -14.32 23.75 -15.80
CA ASN A 180 -15.01 24.09 -14.57
C ASN A 180 -14.13 23.90 -13.33
N ALA A 181 -13.41 22.77 -13.23
CA ALA A 181 -12.57 22.47 -12.07
C ALA A 181 -11.42 23.48 -11.88
N ILE A 182 -10.87 24.02 -12.97
CA ILE A 182 -9.75 24.96 -12.88
C ILE A 182 -10.13 26.43 -13.06
N ARG A 183 -11.43 26.75 -13.16
CA ARG A 183 -11.95 28.08 -13.53
C ARG A 183 -11.34 29.21 -12.71
N GLU A 184 -11.27 29.04 -11.40
CA GLU A 184 -10.74 30.05 -10.49
C GLU A 184 -9.21 30.12 -10.52
N PHE A 185 -8.55 29.06 -11.01
CA PHE A 185 -7.10 28.88 -10.94
C PHE A 185 -6.40 28.99 -12.30
N GLN A 186 -7.09 29.35 -13.39
CA GLN A 186 -6.52 29.36 -14.74
C GLN A 186 -5.26 30.25 -14.87
N HIS A 187 -5.15 31.26 -14.02
CA HIS A 187 -4.04 32.22 -13.96
C HIS A 187 -2.79 31.67 -13.24
N THR A 188 -2.93 30.60 -12.45
CA THR A 188 -1.80 29.99 -11.72
C THR A 188 -0.86 29.25 -12.67
N PRO A 189 0.47 29.22 -12.47
CA PRO A 189 1.42 28.60 -13.41
C PRO A 189 1.36 27.05 -13.41
N GLU A 190 2.05 26.40 -14.35
CA GLU A 190 2.17 24.93 -14.33
C GLU A 190 2.86 24.46 -13.04
N GLY A 191 2.27 23.44 -12.41
CA GLY A 191 2.68 22.96 -11.09
C GLY A 191 2.02 23.71 -9.92
N GLY A 192 1.31 24.81 -10.19
CA GLY A 192 0.50 25.55 -9.23
C GLY A 192 -0.88 24.94 -8.98
N GLU A 193 -1.80 25.77 -8.48
CA GLU A 193 -3.11 25.32 -7.98
C GLU A 193 -3.98 24.65 -9.05
N ARG A 194 -3.97 25.17 -10.29
CA ARG A 194 -4.69 24.52 -11.41
C ARG A 194 -4.28 23.07 -11.63
N CYS A 195 -3.03 22.71 -11.34
CA CYS A 195 -2.57 21.33 -11.48
C CYS A 195 -3.07 20.46 -10.33
N ARG A 196 -3.25 21.02 -9.13
CA ARG A 196 -3.84 20.29 -7.99
C ARG A 196 -5.29 19.91 -8.27
N GLU A 197 -6.10 20.88 -8.70
CA GLU A 197 -7.49 20.65 -9.08
C GLU A 197 -7.62 19.68 -10.27
N CYS A 198 -6.73 19.79 -11.26
CA CYS A 198 -6.67 18.85 -12.37
C CYS A 198 -6.42 17.41 -11.89
N PHE A 199 -5.44 17.18 -11.00
CA PHE A 199 -5.17 15.84 -10.50
C PHE A 199 -6.31 15.30 -9.65
N LEU A 200 -6.89 16.15 -8.80
CA LEU A 200 -8.02 15.76 -7.96
C LEU A 200 -9.22 15.33 -8.80
N LEU A 201 -9.60 16.09 -9.83
CA LEU A 201 -10.67 15.71 -10.77
C LEU A 201 -10.42 14.32 -11.39
N ARG A 202 -9.20 14.08 -11.86
CA ARG A 202 -8.82 12.83 -12.52
C ARG A 202 -8.79 11.64 -11.55
N PHE A 203 -8.34 11.88 -10.33
CA PHE A 203 -8.35 10.86 -9.28
C PHE A 203 -9.75 10.58 -8.74
N ARG A 204 -10.65 11.56 -8.67
CA ARG A 204 -12.07 11.32 -8.37
C ARG A 204 -12.72 10.40 -9.40
N GLN A 205 -12.49 10.64 -10.69
CA GLN A 205 -12.98 9.76 -11.76
C GLN A 205 -12.41 8.34 -11.63
N THR A 206 -11.11 8.23 -11.34
CA THR A 206 -10.45 6.92 -11.16
C THR A 206 -10.94 6.19 -9.91
N ALA A 207 -11.09 6.89 -8.78
CA ALA A 207 -11.58 6.33 -7.53
C ALA A 207 -13.04 5.87 -7.66
N ALA A 208 -13.87 6.65 -8.36
CA ALA A 208 -15.24 6.26 -8.70
C ALA A 208 -15.27 4.94 -9.49
N PHE A 209 -14.45 4.83 -10.54
CA PHE A 209 -14.32 3.61 -11.33
C PHE A 209 -13.78 2.44 -10.50
N CYS A 210 -12.79 2.68 -9.64
CA CYS A 210 -12.24 1.66 -8.73
C CYS A 210 -13.32 1.09 -7.81
N ARG A 211 -14.15 1.97 -7.23
CA ARG A 211 -15.29 1.58 -6.39
C ARG A 211 -16.34 0.80 -7.18
N GLU A 212 -16.70 1.25 -8.38
CA GLU A 212 -17.66 0.58 -9.26
C GLU A 212 -17.22 -0.86 -9.61
N LEU A 213 -15.92 -1.07 -9.82
CA LEU A 213 -15.35 -2.39 -10.03
C LEU A 213 -15.29 -3.28 -8.77
N GLY A 214 -15.52 -2.70 -7.58
CA GLY A 214 -15.30 -3.37 -6.30
C GLY A 214 -13.83 -3.67 -6.01
N TRP A 215 -12.90 -2.89 -6.56
CA TRP A 215 -11.46 -3.06 -6.35
C TRP A 215 -10.99 -2.20 -5.17
N PRO A 216 -10.04 -2.70 -4.35
CA PRO A 216 -9.70 -2.07 -3.08
C PRO A 216 -8.90 -0.78 -3.25
N SER A 217 -8.08 -0.69 -4.30
CA SER A 217 -7.12 0.40 -4.44
C SER A 217 -6.87 0.84 -5.87
N PHE A 218 -6.38 2.07 -5.99
CA PHE A 218 -5.88 2.63 -7.24
C PHE A 218 -4.55 3.36 -7.04
N THR A 219 -3.79 3.49 -8.13
CA THR A 219 -2.55 4.26 -8.20
C THR A 219 -2.53 5.12 -9.46
N SER A 220 -1.44 5.83 -9.73
CA SER A 220 -1.33 6.76 -10.85
C SER A 220 0.04 6.72 -11.54
N THR A 221 0.03 6.79 -12.87
CA THR A 221 1.25 6.94 -13.67
C THR A 221 1.91 8.33 -13.53
N LEU A 222 1.20 9.33 -12.99
CA LEU A 222 1.71 10.71 -12.84
C LEU A 222 2.99 10.78 -11.99
N SER A 223 3.20 9.81 -11.10
CA SER A 223 4.38 9.75 -10.25
C SER A 223 5.66 9.38 -11.00
N ILE A 224 5.64 9.08 -12.32
CA ILE A 224 6.85 8.90 -13.14
C ILE A 224 7.50 10.25 -13.48
N SER A 225 6.70 11.27 -13.75
CA SER A 225 7.20 12.52 -14.35
C SER A 225 8.07 13.30 -13.36
N PRO A 226 9.31 13.69 -13.71
CA PRO A 226 10.18 14.45 -12.80
C PRO A 226 9.58 15.79 -12.41
N HIS A 227 8.77 16.39 -13.29
CA HIS A 227 8.18 17.72 -13.13
C HIS A 227 6.95 17.78 -12.22
N LYS A 228 6.41 16.63 -11.79
CA LYS A 228 5.19 16.59 -10.96
C LYS A 228 5.53 16.35 -9.49
N SER A 229 4.97 17.14 -8.58
CA SER A 229 5.23 16.98 -7.15
C SER A 229 4.56 15.72 -6.60
N MET A 230 5.34 14.83 -5.97
CA MET A 230 4.81 13.63 -5.33
C MET A 230 3.84 13.97 -4.19
N ALA A 231 4.15 15.00 -3.40
CA ALA A 231 3.29 15.44 -2.31
C ALA A 231 1.91 15.90 -2.81
N VAL A 232 1.88 16.59 -3.96
CA VAL A 232 0.62 17.03 -4.58
C VAL A 232 -0.18 15.83 -5.10
N ILE A 233 0.49 14.89 -5.77
CA ILE A 233 -0.14 13.66 -6.27
C ILE A 233 -0.73 12.85 -5.12
N GLU A 234 0.04 12.65 -4.06
CA GLU A 234 -0.37 11.89 -2.89
C GLU A 234 -1.54 12.55 -2.16
N GLN A 235 -1.49 13.87 -1.96
CA GLN A 235 -2.59 14.60 -1.35
C GLN A 235 -3.88 14.46 -2.17
N ALA A 236 -3.83 14.74 -3.47
CA ALA A 236 -5.00 14.63 -4.35
C ALA A 236 -5.55 13.19 -4.41
N GLY A 237 -4.64 12.20 -4.46
CA GLY A 237 -5.02 10.79 -4.50
C GLY A 237 -5.69 10.34 -3.22
N ARG A 238 -5.16 10.72 -2.05
CA ARG A 238 -5.76 10.41 -0.74
C ARG A 238 -7.11 11.10 -0.54
N THR A 239 -7.26 12.36 -0.97
CA THR A 239 -8.55 13.07 -0.93
C THR A 239 -9.59 12.33 -1.76
N ALA A 240 -9.29 12.01 -3.02
CA ALA A 240 -10.20 11.25 -3.87
C ALA A 240 -10.50 9.84 -3.31
N ALA A 241 -9.48 9.13 -2.80
CA ALA A 241 -9.67 7.83 -2.18
C ALA A 241 -10.67 7.86 -1.01
N GLY A 242 -10.53 8.86 -0.12
CA GLY A 242 -11.43 9.04 1.02
C GLY A 242 -12.88 9.31 0.63
N GLU A 243 -13.11 10.10 -0.42
CA GLU A 243 -14.47 10.41 -0.93
C GLU A 243 -15.19 9.18 -1.47
N PHE A 244 -14.45 8.18 -1.96
CA PHE A 244 -15.02 6.98 -2.59
C PHE A 244 -14.82 5.71 -1.76
N GLY A 245 -14.21 5.79 -0.58
CA GLY A 245 -13.99 4.62 0.28
C GLY A 245 -13.06 3.55 -0.32
N VAL A 246 -12.09 3.98 -1.13
CA VAL A 246 -11.03 3.13 -1.69
C VAL A 246 -9.66 3.58 -1.16
N THR A 247 -8.60 2.84 -1.46
CA THR A 247 -7.22 3.22 -1.07
C THR A 247 -6.45 3.80 -2.25
N PHE A 248 -5.72 4.90 -2.03
CA PHE A 248 -4.73 5.38 -2.99
C PHE A 248 -3.34 4.86 -2.63
N GLU A 249 -2.70 4.15 -3.56
CA GLU A 249 -1.33 3.63 -3.42
C GLU A 249 -0.31 4.62 -4.02
N PRO A 250 0.45 5.37 -3.20
CA PRO A 250 1.34 6.44 -3.65
C PRO A 250 2.69 5.90 -4.14
N PHE A 251 2.69 4.94 -5.08
CA PHE A 251 3.92 4.40 -5.64
C PHE A 251 4.78 5.50 -6.27
N ASN A 252 6.03 5.58 -5.84
CA ASN A 252 7.01 6.51 -6.41
C ASN A 252 7.77 5.82 -7.56
N PHE A 253 7.22 5.95 -8.76
CA PHE A 253 7.81 5.37 -9.96
C PHE A 253 9.04 6.13 -10.48
N LYS A 254 9.42 7.29 -9.91
CA LYS A 254 10.67 7.99 -10.28
C LYS A 254 11.91 7.27 -9.76
N LYS A 255 11.78 6.55 -8.64
CA LYS A 255 12.89 5.82 -8.01
C LYS A 255 13.47 4.80 -9.00
N LYS A 256 14.76 4.47 -8.83
CA LYS A 256 15.48 3.48 -9.66
C LYS A 256 15.44 3.80 -11.17
N ASP A 257 15.65 5.07 -11.52
CA ASP A 257 15.69 5.58 -12.89
C ASP A 257 14.40 5.34 -13.71
N GLY A 258 13.23 5.32 -13.05
CA GLY A 258 11.98 4.96 -13.73
C GLY A 258 11.62 5.86 -14.91
N PHE A 259 11.94 7.16 -14.83
CA PHE A 259 11.76 8.06 -15.98
C PHE A 259 12.66 7.70 -17.17
N LYS A 260 13.95 7.40 -16.95
CA LYS A 260 14.86 6.98 -18.03
C LYS A 260 14.40 5.66 -18.66
N LYS A 261 13.89 4.75 -17.83
CA LYS A 261 13.32 3.47 -18.29
C LYS A 261 12.04 3.69 -19.11
N SER A 262 11.18 4.62 -18.73
CA SER A 262 10.00 4.97 -19.52
C SER A 262 10.38 5.58 -20.88
N VAL A 263 11.45 6.38 -20.93
CA VAL A 263 12.01 6.90 -22.20
C VAL A 263 12.51 5.77 -23.10
N ALA A 264 13.32 4.85 -22.56
CA ALA A 264 13.84 3.72 -23.33
C ALA A 264 12.71 2.82 -23.87
N LEU A 265 11.73 2.50 -23.02
CA LEU A 265 10.58 1.67 -23.40
C LEU A 265 9.72 2.34 -24.46
N SER A 266 9.48 3.64 -24.31
CA SER A 266 8.74 4.45 -25.28
C SER A 266 9.40 4.49 -26.64
N ARG A 267 10.75 4.57 -26.71
CA ARG A 267 11.49 4.49 -27.97
C ARG A 267 11.37 3.10 -28.60
N GLY A 268 11.52 2.05 -27.80
CA GLY A 268 11.40 0.67 -28.28
C GLY A 268 10.01 0.32 -28.83
N LEU A 269 8.96 0.94 -28.29
CA LEU A 269 7.57 0.74 -28.72
C LEU A 269 7.09 1.78 -29.75
N GLY A 270 7.93 2.76 -30.13
CA GLY A 270 7.57 3.83 -31.06
C GLY A 270 6.42 4.73 -30.56
N LEU A 271 6.30 4.93 -29.25
CA LEU A 271 5.20 5.71 -28.65
C LEU A 271 5.41 7.22 -28.82
N TYR A 272 4.31 7.93 -29.04
CA TYR A 272 4.29 9.39 -29.07
C TYR A 272 4.70 9.97 -27.70
N ARG A 273 5.76 10.77 -27.70
CA ARG A 273 6.22 11.54 -26.53
C ARG A 273 6.03 13.03 -26.77
N GLN A 274 5.69 13.71 -25.68
CA GLN A 274 5.28 15.10 -25.71
C GLN A 274 6.13 15.90 -24.75
N ASP A 275 6.25 17.19 -25.03
CA ASP A 275 7.00 18.17 -24.25
C ASP A 275 6.11 19.01 -23.31
N TYR A 276 4.79 18.76 -23.30
CA TYR A 276 3.81 19.46 -22.45
C TYR A 276 2.77 18.51 -21.83
N CYS A 277 2.05 18.97 -20.81
CA CYS A 277 1.14 18.14 -20.01
C CYS A 277 -0.10 17.66 -20.79
N GLY A 278 -0.50 18.37 -21.85
CA GLY A 278 -1.70 18.11 -22.66
C GLY A 278 -2.78 19.17 -22.58
N CYS A 279 -2.80 19.99 -21.52
CA CYS A 279 -3.75 21.10 -21.45
C CYS A 279 -3.26 22.31 -22.23
N ARG A 280 -4.22 23.10 -22.75
CA ARG A 280 -3.96 24.33 -23.50
C ARG A 280 -3.05 25.32 -22.76
N LEU A 281 -3.15 25.38 -21.43
CA LEU A 281 -2.33 26.27 -20.60
C LEU A 281 -0.86 25.82 -20.56
N SER A 282 -0.63 24.52 -20.36
CA SER A 282 0.73 23.94 -20.41
C SER A 282 1.35 24.05 -21.80
N LYS A 283 0.53 23.91 -22.86
CA LYS A 283 0.96 24.09 -24.25
C LYS A 283 1.46 25.52 -24.50
N ARG A 284 0.65 26.53 -24.13
CA ARG A 284 1.02 27.95 -24.24
C ARG A 284 2.31 28.27 -23.49
N GLU A 285 2.48 27.71 -22.28
CA GLU A 285 3.71 27.88 -21.50
C GLU A 285 4.93 27.18 -22.14
N SER A 286 4.74 26.01 -22.76
CA SER A 286 5.82 25.33 -23.50
C SER A 286 6.26 26.13 -24.72
N GLU A 287 5.30 26.62 -25.51
CA GLU A 287 5.56 27.47 -26.67
C GLU A 287 6.30 28.75 -26.26
N ALA A 288 5.88 29.40 -25.17
CA ALA A 288 6.56 30.58 -24.64
C ALA A 288 8.01 30.31 -24.19
N ARG A 289 8.30 29.11 -23.67
CA ARG A 289 9.69 28.70 -23.34
C ARG A 289 10.52 28.44 -24.59
N SER A 290 9.94 27.81 -25.62
CA SER A 290 10.66 27.49 -26.87
C SER A 290 11.05 28.71 -27.70
N ARG A 291 10.37 29.85 -27.49
CA ARG A 291 10.64 31.12 -28.16
C ARG A 291 11.68 32.00 -27.43
N ARG A 292 12.13 31.58 -26.24
CA ARG A 292 13.16 32.27 -25.46
C ARG A 292 14.52 31.66 -25.73
#